data_AF-A0A661CPU9-F1
#
_entry.id   AF-A0A661CPU9-F1
#
_cell.length_a   1.000
_cell.length_b   1.000
_cell.length_c   1.000
_cell.angle_alpha   90.00
_cell.angle_beta   90.00
_cell.angle_gamma   90.00
#
_symmetry.space_group_name_H-M   'P 1'
#
loop_
_entity.id
_entity.type
_entity.pdbx_description
1 polymer ?
#
loop_
_entity_poly.entity_id
_entity_poly.type
_entity_poly.pdbx_seq_one_letter_code
_entity_poly.pdbx_strand_id
1 'polypeptide(L)'
;EETRDAALLLHVVEAGASDRDDLMHHVDDVLQQIGADEVPQLVVCNKIDQLDDHSARLDRDENGRITRVWLSAKTGEGLDLLRQALQEYFPEHHEQLDYIE
;
A
#
# COMPACT_ATOMS: atom_id res chain seq x y z
N GLU A 1 14.55 13.15 -6.11
CA GLU A 1 13.84 13.25 -7.41
C GLU A 1 12.96 12.03 -7.68
N GLU A 2 13.27 10.83 -7.17
CA GLU A 2 12.45 9.61 -7.43
C GLU A 2 11.07 9.57 -6.73
N THR A 3 10.92 10.16 -5.53
CA THR A 3 9.65 10.11 -4.77
C THR A 3 8.57 11.05 -5.33
N ARG A 4 8.94 12.04 -6.14
CA ARG A 4 8.01 13.03 -6.71
C ARG A 4 7.24 12.50 -7.92
N ASP A 5 7.80 11.51 -8.61
CA ASP A 5 7.16 10.78 -9.72
C ASP A 5 6.51 9.46 -9.27
N ALA A 6 6.57 9.14 -7.97
CA ALA A 6 5.95 7.93 -7.45
C ALA A 6 4.43 8.08 -7.49
N ALA A 7 3.76 7.20 -8.24
CA ALA A 7 2.30 7.20 -8.32
C ALA A 7 1.62 6.50 -7.11
N LEU A 8 2.38 5.76 -6.31
CA LEU A 8 1.95 5.14 -5.05
C LEU A 8 3.15 4.89 -4.15
N LEU A 9 3.02 5.18 -2.86
CA LEU A 9 4.00 4.83 -1.83
C LEU A 9 3.55 3.59 -1.06
N LEU A 10 4.40 2.56 -1.04
CA LEU A 10 4.17 1.35 -0.27
C LEU A 10 4.93 1.42 1.05
N HIS A 11 4.20 1.44 2.15
CA HIS A 11 4.78 1.47 3.49
C HIS A 11 4.73 0.10 4.14
N VAL A 12 5.82 -0.67 4.04
CA VAL A 12 5.89 -2.04 4.56
C VAL A 12 6.33 -2.03 6.02
N VAL A 13 5.46 -2.50 6.90
CA VAL A 13 5.69 -2.60 8.35
C VAL A 13 5.53 -4.03 8.83
N GLU A 14 6.16 -4.38 9.95
CA GLU A 14 5.89 -5.66 10.60
C GLU A 14 4.54 -5.58 11.34
N ALA A 15 3.67 -6.56 11.13
CA ALA A 15 2.31 -6.55 11.64
C ALA A 15 2.25 -6.48 13.18
N GLY A 16 3.25 -7.03 13.86
CA GLY A 16 3.42 -6.99 15.32
C GLY A 16 4.24 -5.82 15.87
N ALA A 17 4.68 -4.88 15.03
CA ALA A 17 5.40 -3.71 15.52
C ALA A 17 4.42 -2.72 16.19
N SER A 18 4.74 -2.33 17.42
CA SER A 18 3.96 -1.36 18.21
C SER A 18 4.20 0.09 17.78
N ASP A 19 5.31 0.38 17.10
CA ASP A 19 5.75 1.73 16.68
C ASP A 19 5.10 2.20 15.36
N ARG A 20 3.79 2.01 15.21
CA ARG A 20 3.06 2.35 13.97
C ARG A 20 2.80 3.84 13.81
N ASP A 21 2.50 4.53 14.90
CA ASP A 21 2.20 5.96 14.87
C ASP A 21 3.47 6.80 14.62
N ASP A 22 4.61 6.40 15.17
CA ASP A 22 5.88 7.12 14.99
C ASP A 22 6.43 7.00 13.56
N LEU A 23 6.23 5.84 12.94
CA LEU A 23 6.70 5.59 11.58
C LEU A 23 5.86 6.32 10.53
N MET A 24 4.55 6.46 10.77
CA MET A 24 3.66 7.27 9.93
C MET A 24 4.03 8.75 9.95
N HIS A 25 4.26 9.32 11.14
CA HIS A 25 4.69 10.72 11.26
C HIS A 25 6.04 10.98 10.57
N HIS A 26 7.00 10.05 10.72
CA HIS A 26 8.31 10.20 10.08
C HIS A 26 8.23 10.19 8.55
N VAL A 27 7.35 9.38 7.98
CA VAL A 27 7.13 9.34 6.53
C VAL A 27 6.42 10.61 6.05
N ASP A 28 5.40 11.08 6.77
CA ASP A 28 4.69 12.33 6.44
C ASP A 28 5.64 13.53 6.42
N ASP A 29 6.53 13.65 7.42
CA ASP A 29 7.54 14.71 7.49
C ASP A 29 8.50 14.67 6.28
N VAL A 30 8.94 13.48 5.88
CA VAL A 30 9.82 13.32 4.71
C VAL A 30 9.08 13.65 3.42
N LEU A 31 7.80 13.27 3.29
CA LEU A 31 6.97 13.55 2.11
C LEU A 31 6.66 15.05 1.97
N GLN A 32 6.40 15.74 3.07
CA GLN A 32 6.25 17.20 3.06
C GLN A 32 7.56 17.90 2.67
N GLN A 33 8.72 17.43 3.17
CA GLN A 33 10.01 18.04 2.85
C GLN A 33 10.39 17.94 1.37
N ILE A 34 9.88 16.95 0.66
CA ILE A 34 10.15 16.74 -0.78
C ILE A 34 8.99 17.20 -1.69
N GLY A 35 7.90 17.72 -1.11
CA GLY A 35 6.71 18.18 -1.84
C GLY A 35 6.00 17.05 -2.59
N ALA A 36 5.81 15.91 -1.91
CA ALA A 36 5.15 14.71 -2.38
C ALA A 36 4.01 14.28 -1.43
N ASP A 37 3.45 15.23 -0.68
CA ASP A 37 2.36 15.03 0.27
C ASP A 37 1.04 14.60 -0.39
N GLU A 38 0.88 14.87 -1.69
CA GLU A 38 -0.28 14.43 -2.48
C GLU A 38 -0.17 12.96 -2.95
N VAL A 39 1.00 12.32 -2.79
CA VAL A 39 1.20 10.95 -3.27
C VAL A 39 0.41 9.98 -2.39
N PRO A 40 -0.47 9.15 -2.99
CA PRO A 40 -1.23 8.19 -2.21
C PRO A 40 -0.33 7.16 -1.53
N GLN A 41 -0.74 6.71 -0.34
CA GLN A 41 0.01 5.77 0.47
C GLN A 41 -0.81 4.49 0.70
N LEU A 42 -0.14 3.33 0.67
CA LEU A 42 -0.70 2.03 1.03
C LEU A 42 0.19 1.37 2.09
N VAL A 43 -0.38 1.07 3.24
CA VAL A 43 0.33 0.41 4.33
C VAL A 43 0.27 -1.11 4.15
N VAL A 44 1.41 -1.78 4.20
CA VAL A 44 1.51 -3.24 4.10
C VAL A 44 2.00 -3.80 5.43
N CYS A 45 1.11 -4.40 6.21
CA CYS A 45 1.44 -5.12 7.43
C CYS A 45 1.88 -6.54 7.08
N ASN A 46 3.20 -6.72 6.99
CA ASN A 46 3.85 -7.98 6.69
C ASN A 46 4.05 -8.83 7.95
N LYS A 47 4.34 -10.13 7.79
CA LYS A 47 4.59 -11.10 8.87
C LYS A 47 3.38 -11.41 9.76
N ILE A 48 2.17 -11.43 9.19
CA ILE A 48 0.97 -11.88 9.93
C ILE A 48 1.09 -13.32 10.44
N ASP A 49 1.97 -14.13 9.85
CA ASP A 49 2.29 -15.49 10.32
C ASP A 49 2.90 -15.54 11.72
N GLN A 50 3.34 -14.39 12.26
CA GLN A 50 3.89 -14.27 13.61
C GLN A 50 2.86 -13.79 14.63
N LEU A 51 1.64 -13.49 14.19
CA LEU A 51 0.54 -13.04 15.05
C LEU A 51 -0.47 -14.18 15.21
N ASP A 52 -0.86 -14.46 16.46
CA ASP A 52 -1.97 -15.36 16.73
C ASP A 52 -3.30 -14.72 16.29
N ASP A 53 -4.20 -15.54 15.73
CA ASP A 53 -5.55 -15.15 15.29
C ASP A 53 -5.60 -14.03 14.22
N HIS A 54 -4.52 -13.83 13.45
CA HIS A 54 -4.51 -12.89 12.33
C HIS A 54 -4.59 -13.61 10.99
N SER A 55 -5.53 -13.17 10.15
CA SER A 55 -5.64 -13.59 8.76
C SER A 55 -5.35 -12.43 7.82
N ALA A 56 -4.97 -12.76 6.59
CA ALA A 56 -4.86 -11.77 5.52
C ALA A 56 -6.19 -11.03 5.31
N ARG A 57 -6.12 -9.71 5.19
CA ARG A 57 -7.29 -8.83 5.02
C ARG A 57 -6.89 -7.49 4.43
N LEU A 58 -7.90 -6.75 3.97
CA LEU A 58 -7.79 -5.37 3.52
C LEU A 58 -8.52 -4.46 4.50
N ASP A 59 -7.89 -3.37 4.93
CA ASP A 59 -8.60 -2.29 5.59
C ASP A 59 -8.86 -1.18 4.57
N ARG A 60 -10.06 -0.60 4.64
CA ARG A 60 -10.53 0.49 3.80
C ARG A 60 -10.87 1.70 4.65
N ASP A 61 -10.71 2.89 4.08
CA ASP A 61 -11.16 4.14 4.71
C ASP A 61 -12.67 4.36 4.58
N GLU A 62 -13.14 5.51 5.08
CA GLU A 62 -14.54 5.95 5.03
C GLU A 62 -15.07 6.12 3.60
N ASN A 63 -14.18 6.33 2.63
CA ASN A 63 -14.50 6.47 1.21
C ASN A 63 -14.44 5.12 0.48
N GLY A 64 -14.15 4.02 1.19
CA GLY A 64 -14.04 2.68 0.64
C GLY A 64 -12.72 2.39 -0.07
N ARG A 65 -11.74 3.31 -0.03
CA ARG A 65 -10.42 3.13 -0.63
C ARG A 65 -9.57 2.23 0.25
N ILE A 66 -8.88 1.26 -0.34
CA ILE A 66 -7.97 0.39 0.40
C ILE A 66 -6.81 1.23 0.95
N THR A 67 -6.60 1.25 2.26
CA THR A 67 -5.49 1.97 2.90
C THR A 67 -4.47 1.04 3.52
N ARG A 68 -4.84 -0.22 3.76
CA ARG A 68 -3.96 -1.22 4.37
C ARG A 68 -4.17 -2.62 3.84
N VAL A 69 -3.06 -3.35 3.70
CA VAL A 69 -3.03 -4.78 3.37
C VAL A 69 -2.30 -5.53 4.47
N TRP A 70 -2.94 -6.59 4.98
CA TRP A 70 -2.33 -7.52 5.92
C TRP A 70 -1.94 -8.79 5.18
N LEU A 71 -0.66 -9.15 5.21
CA LEU A 71 -0.13 -10.27 4.47
C LEU A 71 1.08 -10.92 5.16
N SER A 72 1.45 -12.12 4.73
CA SER A 72 2.75 -12.70 5.01
C SER A 72 3.48 -12.94 3.70
N ALA A 73 4.53 -12.15 3.46
CA ALA A 73 5.41 -12.36 2.31
C ALA A 73 6.17 -13.70 2.41
N LYS A 74 6.25 -14.28 3.61
CA LYS A 74 6.92 -15.55 3.86
C LYS A 74 6.05 -16.75 3.48
N THR A 75 4.77 -16.75 3.88
CA THR A 75 3.84 -17.85 3.54
C THR A 75 3.14 -17.64 2.20
N GLY A 76 3.13 -16.40 1.69
CA GLY A 76 2.37 -15.99 0.51
C GLY A 76 0.92 -15.61 0.81
N GLU A 77 0.47 -15.74 2.05
CA GLU A 77 -0.89 -15.38 2.45
C GLU A 77 -1.12 -13.87 2.26
N GLY A 78 -2.21 -13.49 1.59
CA GLY A 78 -2.56 -12.08 1.36
C GLY A 78 -1.84 -11.39 0.19
N LEU A 79 -0.97 -12.08 -0.56
CA LEU A 79 -0.37 -11.51 -1.76
C LEU A 79 -1.39 -11.19 -2.86
N ASP A 80 -2.45 -12.00 -2.99
CA ASP A 80 -3.55 -11.70 -3.93
C ASP A 80 -4.33 -10.45 -3.50
N LEU A 81 -4.46 -10.20 -2.20
CA LEU A 81 -5.07 -8.98 -1.67
C LEU A 81 -4.19 -7.75 -1.95
N LEU A 82 -2.87 -7.90 -1.87
CA LEU A 82 -1.94 -6.84 -2.28
C LEU A 82 -2.10 -6.53 -3.77
N ARG A 83 -2.21 -7.55 -4.62
CA ARG A 83 -2.46 -7.37 -6.06
C ARG A 83 -3.78 -6.64 -6.30
N GLN A 84 -4.84 -7.03 -5.59
CA GLN A 84 -6.14 -6.35 -5.66
C GLN A 84 -6.03 -4.88 -5.25
N ALA A 85 -5.29 -4.57 -4.18
CA ALA A 85 -5.05 -3.20 -3.76
C ALA A 85 -4.35 -2.41 -4.86
N LEU A 86 -3.24 -2.93 -5.41
CA LEU A 86 -2.50 -2.28 -6.48
C LEU A 86 -3.36 -2.03 -7.73
N GLN A 87 -4.26 -2.95 -8.10
CA GLN A 87 -5.20 -2.75 -9.22
C GLN A 87 -6.21 -1.63 -8.97
N GLU A 88 -6.61 -1.40 -7.72
CA GLU A 88 -7.52 -0.29 -7.35
C GLU A 88 -6.81 1.07 -7.43
N TYR A 89 -5.51 1.12 -7.13
CA TYR A 89 -4.68 2.33 -7.28
C TYR A 89 -4.22 2.58 -8.73
N PHE A 90 -4.02 1.50 -9.49
CA PHE A 90 -3.59 1.52 -10.89
C PHE A 90 -4.60 0.77 -11.75
N PRO A 91 -5.84 1.27 -11.91
CA PRO A 91 -6.74 0.72 -12.90
C PRO A 91 -6.05 0.87 -14.25
N GLU A 92 -5.73 -0.24 -14.90
CA GLU A 92 -5.10 -0.22 -16.22
C GLU A 92 -5.92 0.72 -17.11
N HIS A 93 -5.31 1.81 -17.57
CA HIS A 93 -5.85 2.50 -18.73
C HIS A 93 -5.62 1.53 -19.87
N HIS A 94 -6.66 0.77 -20.20
CA HIS A 94 -6.73 0.06 -21.46
C HIS A 94 -6.69 1.14 -22.54
N GLU A 95 -5.48 1.58 -22.92
CA GLU A 95 -5.28 2.36 -24.12
C GLU A 95 -5.80 1.48 -25.25
N GLN A 96 -7.00 1.83 -25.69
CA GLN A 96 -7.59 1.35 -26.91
C GLN A 96 -6.54 1.62 -27.98
N LEU A 97 -5.77 0.60 -28.36
CA LEU A 97 -4.92 0.68 -29.53
C LEU A 97 -5.88 0.85 -30.70
N ASP A 98 -6.14 2.12 -31.06
CA ASP A 98 -6.86 2.50 -32.26
C ASP A 98 -6.18 1.78 -33.41
N TYR A 99 -6.92 0.82 -33.96
CA TYR A 99 -6.54 0.07 -35.15
C TYR A 99 -6.51 1.09 -36.29
N ILE A 100 -5.32 1.58 -36.65
CA ILE A 100 -5.18 2.42 -37.84
C ILE A 100 -5.43 1.50 -39.04
N GLU A 101 -6.49 1.83 -39.79
CA GLU A 101 -6.94 1.17 -41.03
C GLU A 101 -5.86 1.00 -42.09
#